data_AF-A0A1A8C025-F1
#
_entry.id   AF-A0A1A8C025-F1
#
_cell.length_a   1.000
_cell.length_b   1.000
_cell.length_c   1.000
_cell.angle_alpha   90.00
_cell.angle_beta   90.00
_cell.angle_gamma   90.00
#
_symmetry.space_group_name_H-M   'P 1'
#
loop_
_entity.id
_entity.type
_entity.pdbx_description
1 polymer ?
#
loop_
_entity_poly.entity_id
_entity_poly.type
_entity_poly.pdbx_seq_one_letter_code
_entity_poly.pdbx_strand_id
1 'polypeptide(L)'
;WDSSCKTIVEFCPNETMADLERSLLSRYQIPLSADQLFTQSVLDKTLTKDNYQARLHDLLYIEEIAQYKEVSKFNIKVNMQLVNSFMLTGISVGAKYAQNGQLFARFRLTETLSEDTLAGRLVMTKVNSVLLLPLGREGFSSHPPSGVKERVYEAVIEEKTKDYIFLRICKDCCEELGLLPDREMQVELQFQLNRQPLCEMHYALDRIRDNSILFPDVSLVPTIPWSPNRQWDEQLDPRLNAKQKEAILAITTPVSVQLPPILIIGPYGTGKTFTLAQAVKHILRQENSRVLICTHSNSAADLYIKDYLHPYVDAGNAHA
;
A
#
# COMPACT_ATOMS: atom_id res chain seq x y z
N TRP A 1 -6.79 13.98 17.01
CA TRP A 1 -5.83 15.10 17.06
C TRP A 1 -5.30 15.37 15.68
N ASP A 2 -5.04 16.63 15.41
CA ASP A 2 -4.47 17.16 14.18
C ASP A 2 -3.70 18.45 14.52
N SER A 3 -3.05 19.05 13.52
CA SER A 3 -2.29 20.30 13.67
C SER A 3 -3.18 21.51 14.00
N SER A 4 -4.50 21.42 13.81
CA SER A 4 -5.44 22.47 14.18
C SER A 4 -5.62 22.56 15.70
N CYS A 5 -5.58 21.43 16.41
CA CYS A 5 -5.85 21.37 17.85
C CYS A 5 -4.63 20.99 18.72
N LYS A 6 -3.56 20.39 18.16
CA LYS A 6 -2.34 20.00 18.89
C LYS A 6 -1.07 20.50 18.18
N THR A 7 0.03 20.54 18.93
CA THR A 7 1.38 20.62 18.35
C THR A 7 1.88 19.21 18.12
N ILE A 8 2.04 18.79 16.87
CA ILE A 8 2.52 17.45 16.52
C ILE A 8 4.04 17.48 16.39
N VAL A 9 4.72 16.65 17.17
CA VAL A 9 6.15 16.36 17.01
C VAL A 9 6.27 15.16 16.08
N GLU A 10 6.60 15.41 14.82
CA GLU A 10 6.67 14.38 13.77
C GLU A 10 7.80 13.38 14.01
N PHE A 11 7.60 12.16 13.53
CA PHE A 11 8.66 11.16 13.54
C PHE A 11 9.57 11.41 12.34
N CYS A 12 10.74 12.01 12.58
CA CYS A 12 11.77 12.14 11.56
C CYS A 12 12.70 10.91 11.58
N PRO A 13 12.56 9.94 10.66
CA PRO A 13 13.61 8.94 10.50
C PRO A 13 14.89 9.64 10.05
N ASN A 14 16.03 9.18 10.58
CA ASN A 14 17.32 9.46 9.95
C ASN A 14 17.26 8.85 8.54
N GLU A 15 17.14 9.73 7.54
CA GLU A 15 17.18 9.48 6.10
C GLU A 15 15.90 8.92 5.44
N THR A 16 15.49 9.64 4.37
CA THR A 16 14.63 9.20 3.26
C THR A 16 13.18 8.82 3.56
N MET A 17 12.32 9.78 3.94
CA MET A 17 11.07 9.86 3.18
C MET A 17 11.42 10.48 1.83
N ALA A 18 11.10 9.80 0.73
CA ALA A 18 11.37 10.35 -0.59
C ALA A 18 10.59 11.66 -0.74
N ASP A 19 11.22 12.73 -1.25
CA ASP A 19 10.57 14.04 -1.42
C ASP A 19 9.23 13.95 -2.17
N LEU A 20 9.10 12.92 -3.02
CA LEU A 20 7.86 12.56 -3.69
C LEU A 20 6.73 12.27 -2.68
N GLU A 21 6.93 11.40 -1.69
CA GLU A 21 5.89 11.01 -0.72
C GLU A 21 5.34 12.22 0.04
N ARG A 22 6.24 13.08 0.55
CA ARG A 22 5.85 14.33 1.22
C ARG A 22 5.06 15.25 0.27
N SER A 23 5.50 15.35 -0.98
CA SER A 23 4.81 16.16 -1.99
C SER A 23 3.40 15.66 -2.28
N LEU A 24 3.19 14.33 -2.29
CA LEU A 24 1.88 13.71 -2.52
C LEU A 24 0.95 13.96 -1.34
N LEU A 25 1.42 13.73 -0.12
CA LEU A 25 0.66 14.01 1.11
C LEU A 25 0.26 15.48 1.24
N SER A 26 1.13 16.39 0.80
CA SER A 26 0.85 17.83 0.76
C SER A 26 -0.17 18.20 -0.32
N ARG A 27 -0.06 17.59 -1.51
CA ARG A 27 -0.93 17.88 -2.66
C ARG A 27 -2.36 17.39 -2.48
N TYR A 28 -2.54 16.16 -2.02
CA TYR A 28 -3.86 15.53 -1.93
C TYR A 28 -4.40 15.63 -0.50
N GLN A 29 -4.97 16.78 -0.17
CA GLN A 29 -5.64 17.01 1.12
C GLN A 29 -7.09 16.55 1.08
N ILE A 30 -7.56 15.96 2.19
CA ILE A 30 -8.96 15.59 2.34
C ILE A 30 -9.83 16.87 2.25
N PRO A 31 -10.86 16.90 1.39
CA PRO A 31 -11.80 18.00 1.32
C PRO A 31 -12.49 18.27 2.67
N LEU A 32 -12.69 19.55 3.00
CA LEU A 32 -13.18 19.97 4.31
C LEU A 32 -14.71 19.91 4.44
N SER A 33 -15.44 19.80 3.33
CA SER A 33 -16.91 19.76 3.32
C SER A 33 -17.48 18.64 2.46
N ALA A 34 -18.67 18.16 2.84
CA ALA A 34 -19.39 17.12 2.10
C ALA A 34 -19.75 17.55 0.67
N ASP A 35 -20.02 18.84 0.45
CA ASP A 35 -20.35 19.38 -0.88
C ASP A 35 -19.17 19.30 -1.86
N GLN A 36 -17.94 19.19 -1.35
CA GLN A 36 -16.73 18.94 -2.15
C GLN A 36 -16.53 17.45 -2.48
N LEU A 37 -17.26 16.55 -1.82
CA LEU A 37 -17.11 15.09 -1.95
C LEU A 37 -18.23 14.45 -2.77
N PHE A 38 -19.44 15.01 -2.71
CA PHE A 38 -20.60 14.53 -3.47
C PHE A 38 -20.85 15.38 -4.71
N THR A 39 -19.84 15.47 -5.59
CA THR A 39 -20.00 16.16 -6.87
C THR A 39 -20.98 15.41 -7.79
N GLN A 40 -21.46 16.07 -8.85
CA GLN A 40 -22.30 15.41 -9.86
C GLN A 40 -21.64 14.14 -10.43
N SER A 41 -20.31 14.12 -10.55
CA SER A 41 -19.57 12.98 -11.12
C SER A 41 -19.73 11.69 -10.30
N VAL A 42 -19.86 11.79 -8.98
CA VAL A 42 -20.12 10.63 -8.09
C VAL A 42 -21.53 10.08 -8.27
N LEU A 43 -22.49 10.99 -8.48
CA LEU A 43 -23.91 10.69 -8.60
C LEU A 43 -24.29 10.14 -10.00
N ASP A 44 -23.43 10.33 -11.00
CA ASP A 44 -23.63 9.79 -12.34
C ASP A 44 -23.80 8.27 -12.31
N LYS A 45 -24.82 7.76 -13.02
CA LYS A 45 -25.10 6.32 -13.06
C LYS A 45 -24.04 5.51 -13.79
N THR A 46 -23.32 6.14 -14.72
CA THR A 46 -22.35 5.47 -15.60
C THR A 46 -21.00 6.15 -15.54
N LEU A 47 -19.95 5.33 -15.61
CA LEU A 47 -18.57 5.79 -15.72
C LEU A 47 -18.25 6.02 -17.21
N THR A 48 -17.75 7.21 -17.54
CA THR A 48 -17.42 7.64 -18.92
C THR A 48 -16.00 8.19 -18.97
N LYS A 49 -15.47 8.37 -20.19
CA LYS A 49 -14.15 8.99 -20.40
C LYS A 49 -14.03 10.36 -19.75
N ASP A 50 -15.13 11.12 -19.72
CA ASP A 50 -15.15 12.52 -19.27
C ASP A 50 -15.31 12.64 -17.75
N ASN A 51 -16.00 11.70 -17.10
CA ASN A 51 -16.21 11.74 -15.64
C ASN A 51 -15.27 10.82 -14.84
N TYR A 52 -14.50 9.93 -15.50
CA TYR A 52 -13.68 8.91 -14.84
C TYR A 52 -12.74 9.46 -13.77
N GLN A 53 -11.90 10.43 -14.13
CA GLN A 53 -10.88 10.96 -13.24
C GLN A 53 -11.53 11.65 -12.05
N ALA A 54 -12.37 12.66 -12.29
CA ALA A 54 -13.07 13.40 -11.24
C ALA A 54 -13.82 12.46 -10.29
N ARG A 55 -14.58 11.50 -10.83
CA ARG A 55 -15.31 10.53 -10.03
C ARG A 55 -14.40 9.65 -9.18
N LEU A 56 -13.28 9.15 -9.72
CA LEU A 56 -12.37 8.33 -8.94
C LEU A 56 -11.60 9.13 -7.89
N HIS A 57 -11.30 10.41 -8.12
CA HIS A 57 -10.80 11.28 -7.05
C HIS A 57 -11.81 11.38 -5.90
N ASP A 58 -13.07 11.66 -6.20
CA ASP A 58 -14.09 11.79 -5.16
C ASP A 58 -14.30 10.46 -4.40
N LEU A 59 -14.34 9.33 -5.10
CA LEU A 59 -14.45 8.01 -4.47
C LEU A 59 -13.25 7.69 -3.57
N LEU A 60 -12.03 8.08 -3.95
CA LEU A 60 -10.84 7.91 -3.11
C LEU A 60 -10.94 8.75 -1.83
N TYR A 61 -11.41 9.99 -1.91
CA TYR A 61 -11.62 10.83 -0.72
C TYR A 61 -12.73 10.28 0.18
N ILE A 62 -13.83 9.79 -0.40
CA ILE A 62 -14.93 9.15 0.36
C ILE A 62 -14.41 7.92 1.11
N GLU A 63 -13.63 7.07 0.43
CA GLU A 63 -13.00 5.89 1.03
C GLU A 63 -12.03 6.30 2.15
N GLU A 64 -11.20 7.32 1.92
CA GLU A 64 -10.26 7.84 2.92
C GLU A 64 -10.97 8.29 4.20
N ILE A 65 -12.06 9.07 4.05
CA ILE A 65 -12.87 9.56 5.17
C ILE A 65 -13.57 8.41 5.90
N ALA A 66 -14.08 7.42 5.16
CA ALA A 66 -14.69 6.23 5.74
C ALA A 66 -13.68 5.43 6.58
N GLN A 67 -12.48 5.20 6.05
CA GLN A 67 -11.39 4.53 6.77
C GLN A 67 -10.97 5.33 8.01
N TYR A 68 -10.81 6.65 7.89
CA TYR A 68 -10.45 7.51 9.02
C TYR A 68 -11.50 7.46 10.14
N LYS A 69 -12.79 7.54 9.79
CA LYS A 69 -13.89 7.45 10.75
C LYS A 69 -13.87 6.12 11.51
N GLU A 70 -13.56 5.03 10.81
CA GLU A 70 -13.49 3.71 11.43
C GLU A 70 -12.29 3.58 12.38
N VAL A 71 -11.11 4.05 11.94
CA VAL A 71 -9.88 4.06 12.75
C VAL A 71 -9.99 4.98 13.97
N SER A 72 -10.66 6.13 13.84
CA SER A 72 -10.81 7.10 14.95
C SER A 72 -11.58 6.57 16.17
N LYS A 73 -12.28 5.44 16.03
CA LYS A 73 -12.96 4.75 17.14
C LYS A 73 -11.97 4.06 18.10
N PHE A 74 -10.70 3.92 17.71
CA PHE A 74 -9.65 3.17 18.44
C PHE A 74 -8.73 4.07 19.25
N ASN A 75 -9.20 5.25 19.66
CA ASN A 75 -8.44 6.04 20.63
C ASN A 75 -8.43 5.30 21.97
N ILE A 76 -7.25 4.88 22.40
CA ILE A 76 -7.10 4.01 23.57
C ILE A 76 -6.14 4.62 24.58
N LYS A 77 -6.45 4.40 25.87
CA LYS A 77 -5.53 4.66 26.96
C LYS A 77 -4.83 3.36 27.33
N VAL A 78 -3.52 3.35 27.24
CA VAL A 78 -2.71 2.16 27.48
C VAL A 78 -1.55 2.46 28.41
N ASN A 79 -1.11 1.44 29.11
CA ASN A 79 0.20 1.44 29.75
C ASN A 79 1.19 0.78 28.80
N MET A 80 2.18 1.53 28.34
CA MET A 80 3.21 1.03 27.43
C MET A 80 4.50 0.74 28.19
N GLN A 81 5.19 -0.32 27.80
CA GLN A 81 6.51 -0.68 28.30
C GLN A 81 7.58 -0.20 27.33
N LEU A 82 8.53 0.59 27.83
CA LEU A 82 9.67 1.11 27.09
C LEU A 82 10.80 0.08 27.11
N VAL A 83 11.36 -0.24 25.94
CA VAL A 83 12.42 -1.24 25.79
C VAL A 83 13.48 -0.78 24.81
N ASN A 84 14.73 -1.20 25.03
CA ASN A 84 15.83 -0.97 24.10
C ASN A 84 15.83 -1.95 22.92
N SER A 85 15.20 -3.11 23.09
CA SER A 85 15.20 -4.15 22.08
C SER A 85 14.01 -5.09 22.25
N PHE A 86 13.63 -5.75 21.17
CA PHE A 86 12.66 -6.83 21.22
C PHE A 86 12.98 -7.89 20.16
N MET A 87 12.48 -9.11 20.40
CA MET A 87 12.65 -10.24 19.48
C MET A 87 11.53 -10.24 18.45
N LEU A 88 11.90 -10.38 17.19
CA LEU A 88 10.97 -10.67 16.10
C LEU A 88 10.49 -12.11 16.25
N THR A 89 9.17 -12.33 16.21
CA THR A 89 8.58 -13.66 16.31
C THR A 89 7.89 -14.02 15.00
N GLY A 90 8.27 -15.13 14.35
CA GLY A 90 7.64 -15.60 13.12
C GLY A 90 8.65 -15.96 12.03
N ILE A 91 8.37 -15.54 10.79
CA ILE A 91 9.18 -15.87 9.59
C ILE A 91 10.55 -15.18 9.62
N SER A 92 10.62 -14.01 10.26
CA SER A 92 11.85 -13.23 10.45
C SER A 92 12.39 -13.48 11.85
N VAL A 93 13.36 -14.38 12.00
CA VAL A 93 14.05 -14.62 13.29
C VAL A 93 15.12 -13.55 13.48
N GLY A 94 15.06 -12.79 14.57
CA GLY A 94 16.07 -11.79 14.89
C GLY A 94 15.71 -10.91 16.08
N ALA A 95 16.65 -10.07 16.51
CA ALA A 95 16.42 -9.03 17.51
C ALA A 95 16.53 -7.65 16.86
N LYS A 96 15.60 -6.75 17.17
CA LYS A 96 15.72 -5.33 16.82
C LYS A 96 16.22 -4.56 18.03
N TYR A 97 17.16 -3.64 17.81
CA TYR A 97 17.73 -2.77 18.82
C TYR A 97 17.46 -1.32 18.45
N ALA A 98 17.02 -0.53 19.43
CA ALA A 98 16.82 0.90 19.26
C ALA A 98 18.18 1.58 19.11
N GLN A 99 18.24 2.60 18.25
CA GLN A 99 19.48 3.30 17.90
C GLN A 99 19.30 4.81 18.04
N ASN A 100 20.41 5.54 18.18
CA ASN A 100 20.44 7.01 18.12
C ASN A 100 19.51 7.71 19.12
N GLY A 101 19.41 7.20 20.35
CA GLY A 101 18.58 7.78 21.41
C GLY A 101 17.08 7.53 21.27
N GLN A 102 16.68 6.68 20.31
CA GLN A 102 15.31 6.18 20.21
C GLN A 102 15.05 5.08 21.24
N LEU A 103 13.77 4.81 21.50
CA LEU A 103 13.30 3.65 22.25
C LEU A 103 12.21 2.94 21.47
N PHE A 104 12.03 1.66 21.76
CA PHE A 104 10.80 0.98 21.41
C PHE A 104 9.81 1.09 22.57
N ALA A 105 8.53 1.13 22.24
CA ALA A 105 7.46 0.94 23.19
C ALA A 105 6.60 -0.23 22.76
N ARG A 106 6.14 -1.04 23.70
CA ARG A 106 5.15 -2.09 23.43
C ARG A 106 3.96 -1.92 24.34
N PHE A 107 2.78 -2.16 23.81
CA PHE A 107 1.57 -2.24 24.63
C PHE A 107 0.76 -3.45 24.20
N ARG A 108 0.05 -4.02 25.18
CA ARG A 108 -0.84 -5.15 24.94
C ARG A 108 -2.16 -4.64 24.37
N LEU A 109 -2.69 -5.37 23.40
CA LEU A 109 -4.02 -5.12 22.89
C LEU A 109 -5.07 -5.55 23.93
N THR A 110 -5.98 -4.64 24.29
CA THR A 110 -7.08 -4.89 25.25
C THR A 110 -8.13 -5.85 24.69
N GLU A 111 -8.40 -5.72 23.40
CA GLU A 111 -9.13 -6.70 22.60
C GLU A 111 -8.20 -7.15 21.48
N THR A 112 -8.23 -8.43 21.10
CA THR A 112 -7.47 -8.88 19.94
C THR A 112 -7.92 -8.06 18.72
N LEU A 113 -7.03 -7.24 18.16
CA LEU A 113 -7.22 -6.65 16.84
C LEU A 113 -7.34 -7.80 15.86
N SER A 114 -8.57 -8.23 15.61
CA SER A 114 -8.86 -9.29 14.65
C SER A 114 -9.10 -8.68 13.28
N GLU A 115 -8.60 -9.36 12.25
CA GLU A 115 -8.95 -9.11 10.86
C GLU A 115 -10.45 -9.35 10.57
N ASP A 116 -11.17 -9.96 11.52
CA ASP A 116 -12.62 -10.20 11.47
C ASP A 116 -13.44 -8.91 11.60
N THR A 117 -12.86 -7.87 12.23
CA THR A 117 -13.51 -6.55 12.33
C THR A 117 -12.95 -5.61 11.28
N LEU A 118 -13.79 -4.71 10.76
CA LEU A 118 -13.35 -3.69 9.78
C LEU A 118 -12.22 -2.83 10.35
N ALA A 119 -12.39 -2.35 11.57
CA ALA A 119 -11.43 -1.46 12.18
C ALA A 119 -10.14 -2.17 12.60
N GLY A 120 -10.23 -3.41 13.13
CA GLY A 120 -9.06 -4.24 13.39
C GLY A 120 -8.25 -4.49 12.12
N ARG A 121 -8.92 -4.82 11.01
CA ARG A 121 -8.28 -4.97 9.70
C ARG A 121 -7.59 -3.68 9.24
N LEU A 122 -8.22 -2.52 9.40
CA LEU A 122 -7.61 -1.23 9.04
C LEU A 122 -6.38 -0.93 9.89
N VAL A 123 -6.46 -1.11 11.21
CA VAL A 123 -5.30 -0.92 12.09
C VAL A 123 -4.17 -1.88 11.70
N MET A 124 -4.45 -3.13 11.36
CA MET A 124 -3.44 -4.11 10.99
C MET A 124 -2.82 -3.85 9.61
N THR A 125 -3.61 -3.42 8.62
CA THR A 125 -3.17 -3.36 7.22
C THR A 125 -2.92 -1.96 6.67
N LYS A 126 -3.51 -0.91 7.27
CA LYS A 126 -3.52 0.47 6.75
C LYS A 126 -2.99 1.51 7.70
N VAL A 127 -2.70 1.19 8.96
CA VAL A 127 -2.09 2.13 9.92
C VAL A 127 -0.58 1.86 10.03
N ASN A 128 0.24 2.89 9.96
CA ASN A 128 1.71 2.80 10.08
C ASN A 128 2.29 3.67 11.20
N SER A 129 1.54 4.61 11.77
CA SER A 129 1.96 5.41 12.92
C SER A 129 0.81 5.67 13.89
N VAL A 130 1.17 6.16 15.07
CA VAL A 130 0.23 6.63 16.10
C VAL A 130 0.68 8.00 16.58
N LEU A 131 -0.27 8.84 16.99
CA LEU A 131 0.01 9.99 17.82
C LEU A 131 -0.12 9.56 19.29
N LEU A 132 0.84 9.99 20.10
CA LEU A 132 0.99 9.61 21.49
C LEU A 132 0.89 10.85 22.38
N LEU A 133 -0.02 10.79 23.36
CA LEU A 133 -0.18 11.79 24.40
C LEU A 133 0.17 11.21 25.78
N PRO A 134 1.23 11.69 26.44
CA PRO A 134 1.58 11.33 27.82
C PRO A 134 0.46 11.61 28.83
N LEU A 135 0.17 10.65 29.72
CA LEU A 135 -0.75 10.83 30.85
C LEU A 135 0.04 10.84 32.18
N GLY A 136 -0.28 11.78 33.07
CA GLY A 136 0.07 11.67 34.50
C GLY A 136 1.49 12.10 34.92
N ARG A 137 2.15 13.05 34.25
CA ARG A 137 3.37 13.67 34.80
C ARG A 137 3.05 14.90 35.64
N GLU A 138 3.20 14.76 36.96
CA GLU A 138 3.37 15.91 37.86
C GLU A 138 4.65 16.66 37.45
N GLY A 139 4.49 17.81 36.79
CA GLY A 139 5.61 18.66 36.33
C GLY A 139 5.46 19.20 34.91
N PHE A 140 4.69 18.51 34.05
CA PHE A 140 4.12 19.12 32.86
C PHE A 140 2.71 19.56 33.25
N SER A 141 2.42 20.86 33.22
CA SER A 141 1.06 21.32 33.50
C SER A 141 0.11 20.59 32.56
N SER A 142 -0.85 19.85 33.12
CA SER A 142 -1.90 19.13 32.38
C SER A 142 -2.74 20.06 31.50
N HIS A 143 -2.56 21.37 31.69
CA HIS A 143 -3.00 22.40 30.77
C HIS A 143 -1.78 23.23 30.33
N PRO A 144 -1.47 23.30 29.04
CA PRO A 144 -0.50 24.26 28.54
C PRO A 144 -0.95 25.70 28.91
N PRO A 145 -0.01 26.65 29.08
CA PRO A 145 -0.35 28.05 29.30
C PRO A 145 -1.29 28.56 28.19
N SER A 146 -2.15 29.52 28.53
CA SER A 146 -3.17 30.06 27.60
C SER A 146 -2.54 30.42 26.25
N GLY A 147 -3.04 29.81 25.16
CA GLY A 147 -2.56 30.02 23.79
C GLY A 147 -1.55 28.98 23.28
N VAL A 148 -1.03 28.07 24.12
CA VAL A 148 -0.13 26.99 23.68
C VAL A 148 -0.92 25.70 23.48
N LYS A 149 -0.79 25.07 22.30
CA LYS A 149 -1.43 23.77 22.02
C LYS A 149 -0.67 22.65 22.73
N GLU A 150 -1.39 21.71 23.34
CA GLU A 150 -0.79 20.51 23.94
C GLU A 150 -0.01 19.72 22.89
N ARG A 151 1.14 19.18 23.30
CA ARG A 151 2.02 18.41 22.42
C ARG A 151 1.59 16.95 22.36
N VAL A 152 1.60 16.41 21.14
CA VAL A 152 1.49 14.98 20.87
C VAL A 152 2.67 14.55 20.02
N TYR A 153 3.13 13.33 20.22
CA TYR A 153 4.35 12.82 19.57
C TYR A 153 3.99 11.71 18.61
N GLU A 154 4.50 11.76 17.39
CA GLU A 154 4.32 10.67 16.46
C GLU A 154 5.28 9.52 16.81
N ALA A 155 4.74 8.30 16.83
CA ALA A 155 5.52 7.07 16.94
C ALA A 155 5.13 6.14 15.78
N VAL A 156 6.13 5.59 15.10
CA VAL A 156 5.91 4.68 13.97
C VAL A 156 5.65 3.27 14.50
N ILE A 157 4.73 2.55 13.87
CA ILE A 157 4.50 1.13 14.17
C ILE A 157 5.61 0.31 13.53
N GLU A 158 6.42 -0.33 14.38
CA GLU A 158 7.53 -1.18 13.97
C GLU A 158 7.06 -2.58 13.61
N GLU A 159 6.17 -3.12 14.42
CA GLU A 159 5.66 -4.48 14.29
C GLU A 159 4.30 -4.61 14.96
N LYS A 160 3.47 -5.48 14.39
CA LYS A 160 2.18 -5.89 14.94
C LYS A 160 2.19 -7.39 15.11
N THR A 161 1.92 -7.84 16.31
CA THR A 161 1.70 -9.25 16.63
C THR A 161 0.24 -9.45 17.03
N LYS A 162 -0.15 -10.68 17.30
CA LYS A 162 -1.51 -10.99 17.78
C LYS A 162 -1.84 -10.27 19.09
N ASP A 163 -0.85 -10.12 19.98
CA ASP A 163 -1.06 -9.66 21.35
C ASP A 163 -0.48 -8.26 21.63
N TYR A 164 0.52 -7.85 20.85
CA TYR A 164 1.28 -6.61 21.06
C TYR A 164 1.46 -5.81 19.78
N ILE A 165 1.42 -4.49 19.92
CA ILE A 165 1.96 -3.55 18.93
C ILE A 165 3.27 -2.99 19.48
N PHE A 166 4.29 -2.98 18.63
CA PHE A 166 5.58 -2.37 18.89
C PHE A 166 5.68 -1.04 18.14
N LEU A 167 5.95 0.02 18.87
CA LEU A 167 6.14 1.38 18.39
C LEU A 167 7.62 1.73 18.45
N ARG A 168 8.09 2.52 17.51
CA ARG A 168 9.39 3.20 17.53
C ARG A 168 9.15 4.66 17.89
N ILE A 169 9.76 5.10 18.99
CA ILE A 169 9.66 6.47 19.50
C ILE A 169 10.88 7.26 19.04
N CYS A 170 10.68 8.46 18.48
CA CYS A 170 11.77 9.30 18.02
C CYS A 170 12.61 9.82 19.18
N LYS A 171 13.87 10.15 18.88
CA LYS A 171 14.83 10.70 19.84
C LYS A 171 14.28 11.96 20.54
N ASP A 172 13.69 12.88 19.78
CA ASP A 172 13.16 14.13 20.32
C ASP A 172 12.07 13.88 21.37
N CYS A 173 11.17 12.92 21.12
CA CYS A 173 10.17 12.49 22.10
C CYS A 173 10.84 11.87 23.34
N CYS A 174 11.83 10.99 23.15
CA CYS A 174 12.57 10.40 24.26
C CYS A 174 13.30 11.44 25.11
N GLU A 175 13.92 12.46 24.51
CA GLU A 175 14.66 13.51 25.21
C GLU A 175 13.71 14.50 25.91
N GLU A 176 12.71 15.03 25.20
CA GLU A 176 11.74 15.98 25.76
C GLU A 176 10.95 15.37 26.91
N LEU A 177 10.59 14.09 26.79
CA LEU A 177 9.92 13.35 27.83
C LEU A 177 10.91 12.60 28.73
N GLY A 178 12.22 12.76 28.65
CA GLY A 178 13.17 12.03 29.53
C GLY A 178 12.83 10.53 29.70
N LEU A 179 12.49 9.86 28.61
CA LEU A 179 12.09 8.45 28.60
C LEU A 179 13.31 7.57 28.84
N LEU A 180 13.13 6.54 29.66
CA LEU A 180 14.17 5.57 29.97
C LEU A 180 13.66 4.16 29.65
N PRO A 181 14.54 3.25 29.20
CA PRO A 181 14.19 1.85 29.00
C PRO A 181 13.78 1.18 30.32
N ASP A 182 13.07 0.07 30.21
CA ASP A 182 12.58 -0.75 31.32
C ASP A 182 11.65 0.02 32.28
N ARG A 183 10.96 1.02 31.74
CA ARG A 183 9.94 1.81 32.42
C ARG A 183 8.58 1.61 31.77
N GLU A 184 7.56 1.90 32.55
CA GLU A 184 6.18 1.95 32.09
C GLU A 184 5.69 3.40 32.05
N MET A 185 4.79 3.67 31.10
CA MET A 185 4.22 4.99 30.91
C MET A 185 2.78 4.86 30.44
N GLN A 186 1.90 5.64 31.08
CA GLN A 186 0.53 5.77 30.62
C GLN A 186 0.44 6.80 29.50
N VAL A 187 -0.26 6.42 28.43
CA VAL A 187 -0.46 7.27 27.26
C VAL A 187 -1.87 7.11 26.71
N GLU A 188 -2.37 8.15 26.06
CA GLU A 188 -3.46 8.04 25.11
C GLU A 188 -2.88 7.95 23.69
N LEU A 189 -3.34 6.98 22.91
CA LEU A 189 -2.90 6.73 21.54
C LEU A 189 -4.04 7.03 20.57
N GLN A 190 -3.70 7.70 19.47
CA GLN A 190 -4.56 7.86 18.30
C GLN A 190 -3.88 7.28 17.06
N PHE A 191 -4.45 6.21 16.51
CA PHE A 191 -3.96 5.58 15.29
C PHE A 191 -4.06 6.50 14.07
N GLN A 192 -3.00 6.54 13.26
CA GLN A 192 -2.93 7.34 12.04
C GLN A 192 -3.01 6.44 10.81
N LEU A 193 -3.96 6.76 9.93
CA LEU A 193 -4.10 6.06 8.66
C LEU A 193 -2.91 6.38 7.75
N ASN A 194 -2.33 5.36 7.12
CA ASN A 194 -1.36 5.54 6.06
C ASN A 194 -2.06 6.01 4.79
N ARG A 195 -2.02 7.33 4.55
CA ARG A 195 -2.64 7.98 3.39
C ARG A 195 -1.87 7.76 2.09
N GLN A 196 -0.60 7.37 2.17
CA GLN A 196 0.32 7.30 1.03
C GLN A 196 -0.24 6.52 -0.17
N PRO A 197 -0.80 5.29 -0.01
CA PRO A 197 -1.35 4.54 -1.14
C PRO A 197 -2.54 5.24 -1.81
N LEU A 198 -3.36 5.99 -1.06
CA LEU A 198 -4.49 6.74 -1.61
C LEU A 198 -4.00 7.97 -2.39
N CYS A 199 -3.01 8.68 -1.84
CA CYS A 199 -2.36 9.79 -2.53
C CYS A 199 -1.66 9.34 -3.83
N GLU A 200 -1.05 8.14 -3.85
CA GLU A 200 -0.49 7.54 -5.07
C GLU A 200 -1.56 7.21 -6.10
N MET A 201 -2.73 6.74 -5.68
CA MET A 201 -3.86 6.50 -6.58
C MET A 201 -4.37 7.81 -7.20
N HIS A 202 -4.53 8.88 -6.42
CA HIS A 202 -4.85 10.20 -6.95
C HIS A 202 -3.79 10.68 -7.95
N TYR A 203 -2.51 10.51 -7.62
CA TYR A 203 -1.42 10.85 -8.51
C TYR A 203 -1.44 10.04 -9.81
N ALA A 204 -1.77 8.76 -9.75
CA ALA A 204 -1.93 7.92 -10.93
C ALA A 204 -3.06 8.43 -11.83
N LEU A 205 -4.20 8.86 -11.24
CA LEU A 205 -5.33 9.42 -11.99
C LEU A 205 -4.93 10.70 -12.75
N ASP A 206 -4.23 11.63 -12.09
CA ASP A 206 -3.74 12.87 -12.69
C ASP A 206 -2.73 12.64 -13.84
N ARG A 207 -2.07 11.47 -13.86
CA ARG A 207 -1.08 11.11 -14.89
C ARG A 207 -1.70 10.42 -16.10
N ILE A 208 -2.99 10.13 -16.09
CA ILE A 208 -3.64 9.53 -17.26
C ILE A 208 -3.80 10.63 -18.33
N ARG A 209 -3.01 10.54 -19.39
CA ARG A 209 -3.07 11.46 -20.54
C ARG A 209 -3.99 10.98 -21.64
N ASP A 210 -4.08 9.65 -21.79
CA ASP A 210 -4.91 9.00 -22.79
C ASP A 210 -5.81 7.95 -22.12
N ASN A 211 -7.12 8.22 -22.14
CA ASN A 211 -8.14 7.35 -21.58
C ASN A 211 -8.56 6.24 -22.57
N SER A 212 -7.97 6.16 -23.77
CA SER A 212 -8.30 5.13 -24.78
C SER A 212 -8.07 3.71 -24.28
N ILE A 213 -7.04 3.49 -23.47
CA ILE A 213 -6.72 2.20 -22.84
C ILE A 213 -7.79 1.83 -21.81
N LEU A 214 -8.27 2.81 -21.03
CA LEU A 214 -9.27 2.58 -19.97
C LEU A 214 -10.68 2.40 -20.55
N PHE A 215 -10.94 3.02 -21.69
CA PHE A 215 -12.21 2.98 -22.39
C PHE A 215 -11.96 2.63 -23.86
N PRO A 216 -11.58 1.36 -24.14
CA PRO A 216 -11.36 0.90 -25.49
C PRO A 216 -12.66 0.99 -26.28
N ASP A 217 -12.53 1.24 -27.59
CA ASP A 217 -13.69 1.24 -28.47
C ASP A 217 -14.21 -0.19 -28.66
N VAL A 218 -15.32 -0.48 -27.98
CA VAL A 218 -15.98 -1.79 -28.02
C VAL A 218 -16.65 -2.09 -29.37
N SER A 219 -16.76 -1.10 -30.25
CA SER A 219 -17.27 -1.32 -31.61
C SER A 219 -16.21 -1.89 -32.56
N LEU A 220 -14.92 -1.73 -32.21
CA LEU A 220 -13.82 -2.31 -32.99
C LEU A 220 -13.67 -3.80 -32.66
N VAL A 221 -13.84 -4.64 -33.68
CA VAL A 221 -13.55 -6.08 -33.56
C VAL A 221 -12.05 -6.30 -33.76
N PRO A 222 -11.29 -6.70 -32.74
CA PRO A 222 -9.86 -6.91 -32.88
C PRO A 222 -9.60 -8.08 -33.83
N THR A 223 -8.76 -7.85 -34.84
CA THR A 223 -8.31 -8.91 -35.75
C THR A 223 -6.94 -9.38 -35.34
N ILE A 224 -6.88 -10.48 -34.59
CA ILE A 224 -5.62 -11.14 -34.25
C ILE A 224 -5.15 -11.90 -35.50
N PRO A 225 -3.89 -11.71 -35.96
CA PRO A 225 -3.35 -12.41 -37.11
C PRO A 225 -3.07 -13.89 -36.76
N TRP A 226 -4.12 -14.70 -36.74
CA TRP A 226 -4.03 -16.13 -36.50
C TRP A 226 -3.21 -16.81 -37.59
N SER A 227 -2.19 -17.57 -37.20
CA SER A 227 -1.48 -18.45 -38.13
C SER A 227 -1.14 -19.76 -37.42
N PRO A 228 -1.35 -20.92 -38.08
CA PRO A 228 -0.95 -22.21 -37.53
C PRO A 228 0.52 -22.23 -37.10
N ASN A 229 1.41 -21.64 -37.91
CA ASN A 229 2.84 -21.62 -37.61
C ASN A 229 3.19 -20.91 -36.29
N ARG A 230 2.39 -19.93 -35.85
CA ARG A 230 2.56 -19.30 -34.53
C ARG A 230 1.88 -20.10 -33.42
N GLN A 231 0.72 -20.69 -33.69
CA GLN A 231 -0.03 -21.48 -32.70
C GLN A 231 0.66 -22.80 -32.32
N TRP A 232 1.44 -23.35 -33.26
CA TRP A 232 2.27 -24.54 -33.07
C TRP A 232 3.76 -24.21 -33.09
N ASP A 233 4.13 -22.99 -32.68
CA ASP A 233 5.53 -22.64 -32.45
C ASP A 233 6.13 -23.63 -31.45
N GLU A 234 7.13 -24.41 -31.89
CA GLU A 234 7.84 -25.41 -31.08
C GLU A 234 8.51 -24.79 -29.85
N GLN A 235 8.70 -23.47 -29.86
CA GLN A 235 9.26 -22.74 -28.73
C GLN A 235 8.25 -22.43 -27.61
N LEU A 236 6.96 -22.71 -27.82
CA LEU A 236 5.93 -22.65 -26.77
C LEU A 236 5.99 -23.90 -25.89
N ASP A 237 5.76 -23.73 -24.59
CA ASP A 237 5.76 -24.84 -23.64
C ASP A 237 4.71 -25.90 -24.05
N PRO A 238 5.09 -27.18 -24.19
CA PRO A 238 4.20 -28.23 -24.68
C PRO A 238 3.01 -28.52 -23.75
N ARG A 239 3.09 -28.08 -22.48
CA ARG A 239 2.01 -28.22 -21.49
C ARG A 239 0.87 -27.23 -21.74
N LEU A 240 1.05 -26.23 -22.60
CA LEU A 240 0.01 -25.25 -22.95
C LEU A 240 -1.13 -25.93 -23.73
N ASN A 241 -2.36 -25.75 -23.25
CA ASN A 241 -3.54 -26.15 -24.01
C ASN A 241 -3.87 -25.16 -25.14
N ALA A 242 -4.81 -25.53 -26.02
CA ALA A 242 -5.18 -24.72 -27.18
C ALA A 242 -5.61 -23.28 -26.81
N LYS A 243 -6.36 -23.09 -25.73
CA LYS A 243 -6.84 -21.77 -25.28
C LYS A 243 -5.73 -20.91 -24.68
N GLN A 244 -4.80 -21.52 -23.96
CA GLN A 244 -3.63 -20.81 -23.44
C GLN A 244 -2.70 -20.38 -24.58
N LYS A 245 -2.54 -21.22 -25.61
CA LYS A 245 -1.81 -20.85 -26.84
C LYS A 245 -2.49 -19.68 -27.56
N GLU A 246 -3.82 -19.72 -27.73
CA GLU A 246 -4.59 -18.59 -28.29
C GLU A 246 -4.36 -17.29 -27.50
N ALA A 247 -4.36 -17.36 -26.16
CA ALA A 247 -4.10 -16.19 -25.32
C ALA A 247 -2.67 -15.64 -25.49
N ILE A 248 -1.66 -16.51 -25.53
CA ILE A 248 -0.27 -16.08 -25.75
C ILE A 248 -0.13 -15.40 -27.11
N LEU A 249 -0.73 -15.96 -28.16
CA LEU A 249 -0.73 -15.34 -29.49
C LEU A 249 -1.34 -13.95 -29.52
N ALA A 250 -2.46 -13.76 -28.83
CA ALA A 250 -3.08 -12.45 -28.70
C ALA A 250 -2.11 -11.47 -28.03
N ILE A 251 -1.49 -11.85 -26.91
CA ILE A 251 -0.57 -11.02 -26.13
C ILE A 251 0.69 -10.66 -26.92
N THR A 252 1.24 -11.61 -27.68
CA THR A 252 2.48 -11.43 -28.44
C THR A 252 2.23 -10.93 -29.86
N THR A 253 1.03 -10.42 -30.14
CA THR A 253 0.71 -9.83 -31.44
C THR A 253 1.65 -8.62 -31.69
N PRO A 254 2.20 -8.47 -32.92
CA PRO A 254 3.05 -7.33 -33.25
C PRO A 254 2.35 -6.00 -32.98
N VAL A 255 3.10 -5.02 -32.44
CA VAL A 255 2.60 -3.68 -32.09
C VAL A 255 2.00 -2.93 -33.29
N SER A 256 2.37 -3.31 -34.51
CA SER A 256 1.76 -2.77 -35.74
C SER A 256 0.28 -3.12 -35.89
N VAL A 257 -0.21 -4.13 -35.17
CA VAL A 257 -1.62 -4.49 -35.10
C VAL A 257 -2.19 -3.88 -33.82
N GLN A 258 -3.11 -2.93 -33.96
CA GLN A 258 -3.76 -2.33 -32.81
C GLN A 258 -4.74 -3.31 -32.17
N LEU A 259 -4.47 -3.68 -30.93
CA LEU A 259 -5.37 -4.47 -30.09
C LEU A 259 -5.74 -3.66 -28.83
N PRO A 260 -6.98 -3.80 -28.32
CA PRO A 260 -7.33 -3.27 -27.01
C PRO A 260 -6.61 -4.07 -25.90
N PRO A 261 -6.62 -3.58 -24.64
CA PRO A 261 -6.08 -4.34 -23.52
C PRO A 261 -6.69 -5.74 -23.44
N ILE A 262 -5.83 -6.74 -23.26
CA ILE A 262 -6.23 -8.15 -23.24
C ILE A 262 -6.61 -8.55 -21.82
N LEU A 263 -7.85 -8.98 -21.64
CA LEU A 263 -8.36 -9.52 -20.39
C LEU A 263 -8.39 -11.06 -20.44
N ILE A 264 -7.57 -11.71 -19.62
CA ILE A 264 -7.58 -13.18 -19.50
C ILE A 264 -8.50 -13.58 -18.36
N ILE A 265 -9.61 -14.24 -18.70
CA ILE A 265 -10.59 -14.75 -17.74
C ILE A 265 -10.46 -16.26 -17.63
N GLY A 266 -10.44 -16.77 -16.41
CA GLY A 266 -10.44 -18.21 -16.16
C GLY A 266 -10.67 -18.53 -14.69
N PRO A 267 -11.40 -19.62 -14.38
CA PRO A 267 -11.55 -20.12 -13.01
C PRO A 267 -10.22 -20.41 -12.29
N TYR A 268 -10.32 -20.75 -11.00
CA TYR A 268 -9.17 -21.23 -10.24
C TYR A 268 -8.58 -22.49 -10.90
N GLY A 269 -7.25 -22.61 -10.91
CA GLY A 269 -6.56 -23.78 -11.47
C GLY A 269 -6.42 -23.84 -13.00
N THR A 270 -6.96 -22.89 -13.77
CA THR A 270 -6.86 -22.93 -15.26
C THR A 270 -5.52 -22.46 -15.83
N GLY A 271 -4.52 -22.23 -14.97
CA GLY A 271 -3.17 -21.88 -15.40
C GLY A 271 -3.02 -20.46 -15.95
N LYS A 272 -3.76 -19.47 -15.43
CA LYS A 272 -3.61 -18.04 -15.82
C LYS A 272 -2.18 -17.54 -15.61
N THR A 273 -1.63 -17.75 -14.41
CA THR A 273 -0.24 -17.39 -14.06
C THR A 273 0.76 -18.08 -14.99
N PHE A 274 0.59 -19.39 -15.22
CA PHE A 274 1.40 -20.15 -16.17
C PHE A 274 1.34 -19.54 -17.58
N THR A 275 0.14 -19.23 -18.07
CA THR A 275 -0.08 -18.65 -19.41
C THR A 275 0.61 -17.29 -19.55
N LEU A 276 0.43 -16.39 -18.57
CA LEU A 276 1.07 -15.08 -18.56
C LEU A 276 2.60 -15.21 -18.50
N ALA A 277 3.12 -16.09 -17.64
CA ALA A 277 4.56 -16.31 -17.53
C ALA A 277 5.17 -16.81 -18.86
N GLN A 278 4.48 -17.68 -19.59
CA GLN A 278 4.92 -18.11 -20.93
C GLN A 278 4.88 -16.97 -21.95
N ALA A 279 3.84 -16.12 -21.91
CA ALA A 279 3.79 -14.93 -22.76
C ALA A 279 4.97 -13.98 -22.46
N VAL A 280 5.29 -13.75 -21.18
CA VAL A 280 6.46 -12.94 -20.77
C VAL A 280 7.76 -13.51 -21.33
N LYS A 281 7.98 -14.82 -21.20
CA LYS A 281 9.18 -15.48 -21.77
C LYS A 281 9.29 -15.28 -23.28
N HIS A 282 8.17 -15.25 -23.99
CA HIS A 282 8.15 -14.99 -25.43
C HIS A 282 8.44 -13.51 -25.76
N ILE A 283 7.87 -12.56 -25.00
CA ILE A 283 8.14 -11.13 -25.16
C ILE A 283 9.62 -10.82 -24.91
N LEU A 284 10.22 -11.38 -23.86
CA LEU A 284 11.63 -11.12 -23.50
C LEU A 284 12.64 -11.61 -24.54
N ARG A 285 12.24 -12.45 -25.51
CA ARG A 285 13.09 -12.83 -26.64
C ARG A 285 13.24 -11.72 -27.69
N GLN A 286 12.35 -10.73 -27.66
CA GLN A 286 12.39 -9.60 -28.59
C GLN A 286 13.39 -8.56 -28.08
N GLU A 287 14.18 -7.99 -29.00
CA GLU A 287 15.18 -6.98 -28.65
C GLU A 287 14.54 -5.76 -27.96
N ASN A 288 15.26 -5.19 -26.97
CA ASN A 288 14.85 -4.00 -26.23
C ASN A 288 13.50 -4.12 -25.48
N SER A 289 13.04 -5.33 -25.20
CA SER A 289 11.80 -5.55 -24.43
C SER A 289 12.03 -5.43 -22.93
N ARG A 290 11.09 -4.78 -22.25
CA ARG A 290 11.02 -4.75 -20.78
C ARG A 290 9.59 -5.03 -20.36
N VAL A 291 9.41 -5.94 -19.42
CA VAL A 291 8.09 -6.34 -18.92
C VAL A 291 7.96 -5.92 -17.46
N LEU A 292 6.92 -5.14 -17.17
CA LEU A 292 6.52 -4.83 -15.80
C LEU A 292 5.38 -5.77 -15.39
N ILE A 293 5.61 -6.58 -14.36
CA ILE A 293 4.59 -7.44 -13.76
C ILE A 293 4.16 -6.82 -12.44
N CYS A 294 2.87 -6.51 -12.32
CA CYS A 294 2.28 -5.99 -11.10
C CYS A 294 1.34 -7.03 -10.48
N THR A 295 1.43 -7.23 -9.17
CA THR A 295 0.51 -8.06 -8.39
C THR A 295 0.05 -7.31 -7.14
N HIS A 296 -1.09 -7.72 -6.58
CA HIS A 296 -1.58 -7.12 -5.33
C HIS A 296 -0.82 -7.62 -4.08
N SER A 297 -0.12 -8.75 -4.16
CA SER A 297 0.62 -9.31 -3.02
C SER A 297 2.04 -9.71 -3.42
N ASN A 298 2.96 -9.58 -2.46
CA ASN A 298 4.35 -10.02 -2.61
C ASN A 298 4.41 -11.52 -2.92
N SER A 299 3.60 -12.34 -2.24
CA SER A 299 3.54 -13.79 -2.51
C SER A 299 3.17 -14.11 -3.96
N ALA A 300 2.29 -13.32 -4.59
CA ALA A 300 1.95 -13.50 -5.99
C ALA A 300 3.10 -13.08 -6.94
N ALA A 301 3.86 -12.05 -6.59
CA ALA A 301 5.06 -11.66 -7.34
C ALA A 301 6.16 -12.73 -7.23
N ASP A 302 6.39 -13.22 -6.01
CA ASP A 302 7.36 -14.29 -5.70
C ASP A 302 7.12 -15.54 -6.54
N LEU A 303 5.85 -15.92 -6.78
CA LEU A 303 5.51 -17.05 -7.65
C LEU A 303 6.02 -16.86 -9.08
N TYR A 304 5.92 -15.66 -9.65
CA TYR A 304 6.45 -15.39 -10.99
C TYR A 304 7.97 -15.56 -11.03
N ILE A 305 8.66 -15.08 -9.99
CA ILE A 305 10.12 -15.17 -9.90
C ILE A 305 10.56 -16.61 -9.69
N LYS A 306 10.13 -17.24 -8.60
CA LYS A 306 10.61 -18.56 -8.14
C LYS A 306 10.26 -19.67 -9.13
N ASP A 307 9.05 -19.67 -9.66
CA ASP A 307 8.55 -20.81 -10.43
C ASP A 307 8.77 -20.67 -11.94
N TYR A 308 8.96 -19.44 -12.44
CA TYR A 308 8.98 -19.20 -13.89
C TYR A 308 10.18 -18.44 -14.41
N LEU A 309 10.50 -17.27 -13.85
CA LEU A 309 11.52 -16.37 -14.42
C LEU A 309 12.94 -16.73 -13.96
N HIS A 310 13.15 -16.98 -12.66
CA HIS A 310 14.47 -17.36 -12.15
C HIS A 310 14.97 -18.68 -12.75
N PRO A 311 14.18 -19.79 -12.80
CA PRO A 311 14.60 -21.01 -13.47
C PRO A 311 14.87 -20.84 -14.97
N TYR A 312 14.20 -19.88 -15.62
CA TYR A 312 14.40 -19.60 -17.04
C TYR A 312 15.75 -18.91 -17.29
N VAL A 313 16.10 -17.93 -16.45
CA VAL A 313 17.42 -17.28 -16.47
C VAL A 313 18.53 -18.30 -16.17
N ASP A 314 18.36 -19.11 -15.12
CA ASP A 314 19.34 -20.15 -14.72
C ASP A 314 19.59 -21.19 -15.82
N ALA A 315 18.59 -21.44 -16.68
CA ALA A 315 18.72 -22.31 -17.85
C ALA A 315 19.53 -21.69 -19.02
N GLY A 316 20.15 -20.52 -18.81
CA GLY A 316 21.03 -19.87 -19.79
C GLY A 316 20.34 -18.89 -20.75
N ASN A 317 19.10 -18.50 -20.47
CA ASN A 317 18.36 -17.54 -21.27
C ASN A 317 18.74 -16.10 -20.87
N ALA A 318 19.93 -15.65 -21.28
CA ALA A 318 20.52 -14.37 -20.85
C ALA A 318 19.76 -13.11 -21.34
N HIS A 319 18.79 -13.27 -22.23
CA HIS A 319 17.88 -12.19 -22.67
C HIS A 319 16.75 -11.88 -21.67
N ALA A 320 16.57 -12.71 -20.64
CA ALA A 320 15.51 -12.59 -19.64
C ALA A 320 15.90 -11.82 -18.39
#